data_AF-A0A2A5EFH1-F1
#
_entry.id   AF-A0A2A5EFH1-F1
#
_cell.length_a   1.000
_cell.length_b   1.000
_cell.length_c   1.000
_cell.angle_alpha   90.00
_cell.angle_beta   90.00
_cell.angle_gamma   90.00
#
_symmetry.space_group_name_H-M   'P 1'
#
loop_
_entity.id
_entity.type
_entity.pdbx_description
1 polymer ?
#
loop_
_entity_poly.entity_id
_entity_poly.type
_entity_poly.pdbx_seq_one_letter_code
_entity_poly.pdbx_strand_id
1 'polypeptide(L)' 'MNIYVSTPAKLEIFTVTGQKVQEETLRVGTNNIDLSKLPNGVYFFKTDYGLIEKVLIEN' A
#
# COMPACT_ATOMS: atom_id res chain seq x y z
N MET A 1 4.80 -7.18 0.04
CA MET A 1 4.44 -6.89 -1.37
C MET A 1 5.54 -6.03 -2.00
N ASN A 2 5.77 -6.11 -3.31
CA ASN A 2 6.72 -5.24 -3.99
C ASN A 2 5.98 -4.25 -4.90
N ILE A 3 6.30 -2.95 -4.79
CA ILE A 3 5.70 -1.88 -5.61
C ILE A 3 6.82 -1.14 -6.33
N TYR A 4 6.75 -1.10 -7.66
CA TYR A 4 7.65 -0.29 -8.48
C TYR A 4 7.05 1.09 -8.75
N VAL A 5 7.85 2.15 -8.59
CA VAL A 5 7.48 3.51 -9.00
C VAL A 5 8.59 4.15 -9.84
N SER A 6 8.20 4.88 -10.88
CA SER A 6 9.12 5.61 -11.77
C SER A 6 9.47 7.01 -11.27
N THR A 7 8.70 7.55 -10.34
CA THR A 7 8.89 8.85 -9.67
C THR A 7 8.64 8.68 -8.17
N PRO A 8 9.24 9.51 -7.30
CA PRO A 8 8.93 9.48 -5.88
C PRO A 8 7.43 9.66 -5.65
N ALA A 9 6.85 8.83 -4.79
CA ALA A 9 5.40 8.75 -4.60
C ALA A 9 5.08 8.54 -3.12
N LYS A 10 3.84 8.83 -2.75
CA LYS A 10 3.33 8.55 -1.39
C LYS A 10 2.35 7.40 -1.46
N LEU A 11 2.62 6.31 -0.75
CA LEU A 11 1.70 5.19 -0.60
C LEU A 11 0.81 5.41 0.61
N GLU A 12 -0.49 5.26 0.43
CA GLU A 12 -1.48 5.24 1.49
C GLU A 12 -2.22 3.90 1.44
N ILE A 13 -2.40 3.27 2.60
CA ILE A 13 -3.09 1.99 2.75
C ILE A 13 -4.37 2.22 3.52
N PHE A 14 -5.48 1.75 2.97
CA PHE A 14 -6.82 1.92 3.53
C PHE A 14 -7.50 0.57 3.78
N THR A 15 -8.35 0.49 4.79
CA THR A 15 -9.27 -0.63 4.99
C THR A 15 -10.46 -0.56 4.02
N VAL A 16 -11.30 -1.60 3.99
CA VAL A 16 -12.57 -1.58 3.24
C VAL A 16 -13.55 -0.49 3.66
N THR A 17 -13.44 0.01 4.89
CA THR A 17 -14.28 1.09 5.39
C THR A 17 -13.73 2.47 5.02
N GLY A 18 -12.60 2.53 4.32
CA GLY A 18 -11.94 3.78 3.92
C GLY A 18 -11.06 4.41 5.01
N GLN A 19 -10.82 3.71 6.12
CA GLN A 19 -9.91 4.19 7.16
C GLN A 19 -8.47 4.04 6.68
N LYS A 20 -7.70 5.14 6.70
CA LYS A 20 -6.24 5.09 6.47
C LYS A 20 -5.56 4.44 7.67
N VAL A 21 -4.75 3.41 7.42
CA VAL A 21 -4.03 2.66 8.46
C VAL A 21 -2.53 2.84 8.40
N GLN A 22 -1.98 3.15 7.23
CA GLN A 22 -0.54 3.28 7.04
C GLN A 22 -0.23 4.23 5.88
N GLU A 23 0.93 4.85 5.97
CA GLU A 23 1.46 5.79 4.99
C GLU A 23 2.97 5.60 4.87
N GLU A 24 3.47 5.53 3.63
CA GLU A 24 4.89 5.35 3.33
C GLU A 24 5.33 6.23 2.17
N THR A 25 6.61 6.61 2.16
CA THR A 25 7.24 7.28 1.01
C THR A 25 7.93 6.24 0.13
N LEU A 26 7.50 6.14 -1.12
CA LEU A 26 8.11 5.27 -2.12
C LEU A 26 9.25 6.00 -2.83
N ARG A 27 10.41 5.34 -2.93
CA ARG A 27 11.55 5.81 -3.71
C ARG A 27 11.48 5.25 -5.13
N VAL A 28 12.10 5.93 -6.09
CA VAL A 28 12.22 5.42 -7.46
C VAL A 28 12.84 4.02 -7.46
N GLY A 29 12.20 3.08 -8.17
CA GLY A 29 12.56 1.68 -8.17
C GLY A 29 11.57 0.81 -7.40
N THR A 30 12.01 -0.39 -7.02
CA THR A 30 11.19 -1.37 -6.30
C THR A 30 11.24 -1.12 -4.80
N ASN A 31 10.08 -0.95 -4.17
CA ASN A 31 9.91 -0.77 -2.74
C ASN A 31 9.27 -2.03 -2.16
N ASN A 32 9.82 -2.52 -1.06
CA ASN A 32 9.25 -3.65 -0.33
C ASN A 32 8.34 -3.12 0.77
N ILE A 33 7.06 -3.48 0.70
CA ILE A 33 6.05 -3.11 1.68
C ILE A 33 5.81 -4.30 2.59
N ASP A 34 6.10 -4.11 3.88
CA ASP A 34 5.90 -5.10 4.93
C ASP A 34 4.41 -5.16 5.32
N LEU A 35 3.75 -6.25 4.96
CA LEU A 35 2.33 -6.49 5.24
C LEU A 35 2.12 -7.32 6.50
N SER A 36 3.19 -7.82 7.13
CA SER A 36 3.09 -8.76 8.27
C SER A 36 2.47 -8.15 9.51
N LYS A 37 2.47 -6.82 9.60
CA LYS A 37 1.89 -6.06 10.73
C LYS A 37 0.43 -5.69 10.51
N LEU A 38 -0.11 -5.92 9.30
CA LEU A 38 -1.50 -5.64 9.01
C LEU A 38 -2.36 -6.85 9.44
N PRO A 39 -3.44 -6.64 10.21
CA PRO A 39 -4.40 -7.69 10.52
C PRO A 39 -5.00 -8.33 9.28
N ASN A 40 -5.58 -9.53 9.44
CA ASN A 40 -6.27 -10.20 8.34
C ASN A 40 -7.45 -9.35 7.87
N GLY A 41 -7.56 -9.15 6.56
CA GLY A 41 -8.55 -8.26 5.98
C GLY A 41 -8.24 -7.82 4.56
N VAL A 42 -9.12 -6.99 4.01
CA VAL A 42 -8.98 -6.44 2.66
C VAL A 42 -8.53 -4.99 2.75
N TYR A 43 -7.50 -4.67 1.97
CA TYR A 43 -6.84 -3.38 1.95
C TYR A 43 -6.75 -2.80 0.54
N PHE A 44 -6.80 -1.49 0.46
CA PHE A 44 -6.63 -0.71 -0.77
C PHE A 44 -5.33 0.08 -0.68
N PHE A 45 -4.46 -0.11 -1.66
CA PHE A 45 -3.16 0.54 -1.77
C PHE A 45 -3.27 1.63 -2.82
N LYS A 46 -3.05 2.88 -2.44
CA LYS A 46 -3.20 4.04 -3.30
C LYS A 46 -1.92 4.87 -3.27
N THR A 47 -1.49 5.37 -4.42
CA THR A 47 -0.54 6.46 -4.50
C THR A 47 -1.21 7.78 -4.83
N ASP A 48 -0.44 8.87 -4.75
CA ASP A 48 -0.80 10.18 -5.29
C ASP A 48 -1.20 10.15 -6.78
N TYR A 49 -0.83 9.09 -7.51
CA TYR A 49 -1.22 8.86 -8.90
C TYR A 49 -2.51 8.03 -9.08
N GLY A 50 -3.02 7.37 -8.04
CA GLY A 50 -4.24 6.57 -8.11
C GLY A 50 -4.21 5.26 -7.32
N LEU A 51 -5.28 4.46 -7.43
CA LEU A 51 -5.34 3.13 -6.83
C LEU A 51 -4.34 2.21 -7.55
N ILE A 52 -3.48 1.56 -6.78
CA ILE A 52 -2.55 0.54 -7.28
C ILE A 52 -3.24 -0.82 -7.25
N GLU A 53 -3.69 -1.25 -6.08
CA GLU A 53 -4.15 -2.63 -5.88
C GLU A 53 -5.10 -2.78 -4.71
N LYS A 54 -5.97 -3.80 -4.81
CA LYS A 54 -6.75 -4.34 -3.71
C LYS A 54 -6.11 -5.65 -3.27
N VAL A 55 -5.68 -5.74 -2.02
CA VAL A 55 -4.97 -6.91 -1.48
C VAL A 55 -5.79 -7.53 -0.34
N LEU A 56 -5.95 -8.85 -0.38
CA LEU A 56 -6.44 -9.66 0.74
C LEU A 56 -5.24 -10.16 1.55
N ILE A 57 -5.23 -9.89 2.84
CA ILE A 57 -4.20 -10.34 3.78
C ILE A 57 -4.79 -11.44 4.65
N GLU A 58 -4.14 -12.61 4.61
CA GLU A 58 -4.44 -13.79 5.42
C GLU A 58 -3.11 -14.29 6.01
N ASN A 59 -2.75 -13.81 7.20
CA ASN A 59 -1.62 -14.30 7.98
C ASN A 59 -2.02 -15.50 8.85
#